data_AF-A0A520Y777-F1
#
_entry.id   AF-A0A520Y777-F1
#
_cell.length_a   1.000
_cell.length_b   1.000
_cell.length_c   1.000
_cell.angle_alpha   90.00
_cell.angle_beta   90.00
_cell.angle_gamma   90.00
#
_symmetry.space_group_name_H-M   'P 1'
#
loop_
_entity.id
_entity.type
_entity.pdbx_description
1 polymer ?
#
loop_
_entity_poly.entity_id
_entity_poly.type
_entity_poly.pdbx_seq_one_letter_code
_entity_poly.pdbx_strand_id
1 'polypeptide(L)'
;YINGEMQPQKPLAGNKRSIYRQRLEQLGDVEHQIQLNITVNRNDDRSLVVPEGHYYMMGDNRDNSADSREWGSVHESRIVGRAVAIWMHKKPGWNLPTFSRAGGFD
;
A
#
# COMPACT_ATOMS: atom_id res chain seq x y z
N TYR A 1 -9.12 -10.49 -4.33
CA TYR A 1 -10.29 -10.83 -3.49
C TYR A 1 -9.84 -10.86 -2.04
N ILE A 2 -10.72 -10.50 -1.11
CA ILE A 2 -10.53 -10.67 0.34
C ILE A 2 -11.82 -11.32 0.86
N ASN A 3 -11.71 -12.44 1.58
CA ASN A 3 -12.87 -13.20 2.08
C ASN A 3 -13.94 -13.53 1.01
N GLY A 4 -13.51 -13.80 -0.22
CA GLY A 4 -14.41 -14.08 -1.35
C GLY A 4 -14.96 -12.85 -2.07
N GLU A 5 -14.69 -11.63 -1.57
CA GLU A 5 -15.16 -10.39 -2.18
C GLU A 5 -14.08 -9.74 -3.05
N MET A 6 -14.44 -9.34 -4.28
CA MET A 6 -13.52 -8.67 -5.18
C MET A 6 -13.21 -7.27 -4.63
N GLN A 7 -11.93 -6.92 -4.55
CA GLN A 7 -11.50 -5.56 -4.19
C GLN A 7 -11.28 -4.78 -5.50
N PRO A 8 -12.21 -3.91 -5.92
CA PRO A 8 -12.15 -3.28 -7.22
C PRO A 8 -11.00 -2.29 -7.30
N GLN A 9 -10.44 -2.15 -8.50
CA GLN A 9 -9.38 -1.18 -8.78
C GLN A 9 -9.75 -0.29 -9.97
N LYS A 10 -9.54 1.01 -9.83
CA LYS A 10 -9.74 2.01 -10.89
C LYS A 10 -8.40 2.63 -11.29
N PRO A 11 -8.08 2.74 -12.59
CA PRO A 11 -6.87 3.41 -13.02
C PRO A 11 -6.91 4.91 -12.70
N LEU A 12 -5.80 5.46 -12.19
CA LEU A 12 -5.61 6.90 -12.06
C LEU A 12 -4.90 7.46 -13.29
N ALA A 13 -5.23 8.71 -13.63
CA ALA A 13 -4.54 9.43 -14.70
C ALA A 13 -3.05 9.55 -14.37
N GLY A 14 -2.20 9.29 -15.36
CA GLY A 14 -0.75 9.32 -15.18
C GLY A 14 -0.02 9.24 -16.50
N ASN A 15 1.31 9.28 -16.44
CA ASN A 15 2.15 9.19 -17.62
C ASN A 15 2.00 7.80 -18.27
N LYS A 16 1.33 7.75 -19.43
CA LYS A 16 1.11 6.51 -20.20
C LYS A 16 2.41 5.82 -20.65
N ARG A 17 3.52 6.55 -20.73
CA ARG A 17 4.84 5.99 -21.08
C ARG A 17 5.57 5.36 -19.88
N SER A 18 5.15 5.64 -18.65
CA SER A 18 5.73 5.00 -17.46
C SER A 18 5.47 3.50 -17.49
N ILE A 19 6.31 2.69 -16.84
CA ILE A 19 5.99 1.29 -16.52
C ILE A 19 5.22 1.18 -15.20
N TYR A 20 5.26 2.23 -14.37
CA TYR A 20 4.47 2.31 -13.15
C TYR A 20 3.09 2.92 -13.45
N ARG A 21 2.04 2.29 -12.93
CA ARG A 21 0.65 2.74 -13.01
C ARG A 21 0.12 2.98 -11.60
N GLN A 22 -0.52 4.13 -11.44
CA GLN A 22 -1.25 4.48 -10.23
C GLN A 22 -2.70 4.00 -10.38
N ARG A 23 -3.27 3.47 -9.31
CA ARG A 23 -4.66 3.02 -9.24
C ARG A 23 -5.26 3.37 -7.88
N LEU A 24 -6.58 3.46 -7.84
CA LEU A 24 -7.35 3.45 -6.59
C LEU A 24 -7.84 2.03 -6.36
N GLU A 25 -7.60 1.49 -5.17
CA GLU A 25 -8.11 0.19 -4.72
C GLU A 25 -9.09 0.42 -3.57
N GLN A 26 -10.29 -0.15 -3.68
CA GLN A 26 -11.28 -0.12 -2.62
C GLN A 26 -11.07 -1.32 -1.70
N LEU A 27 -10.84 -1.07 -0.41
CA LEU A 27 -10.71 -2.07 0.65
C LEU A 27 -11.77 -1.83 1.72
N GLY A 28 -12.91 -2.53 1.63
CA GLY A 28 -14.08 -2.23 2.46
C GLY A 28 -14.54 -0.79 2.22
N ASP A 29 -14.56 0.03 3.26
CA ASP A 29 -15.00 1.43 3.21
C ASP A 29 -13.89 2.44 2.85
N VAL A 30 -12.63 2.00 2.74
CA VAL A 30 -11.47 2.88 2.51
C VAL A 30 -10.93 2.71 1.10
N GLU A 31 -10.59 3.84 0.46
CA GLU A 31 -9.93 3.86 -0.84
C GLU A 31 -8.43 4.16 -0.69
N HIS A 32 -7.59 3.35 -1.32
CA HIS A 32 -6.13 3.47 -1.24
C HIS A 32 -5.53 3.71 -2.62
N GLN A 33 -4.61 4.67 -2.71
CA GLN A 33 -3.80 4.85 -3.91
C GLN A 33 -2.64 3.87 -3.93
N ILE A 34 -2.59 3.02 -4.94
CA ILE A 34 -1.57 1.99 -5.11
C ILE A 34 -0.76 2.22 -6.38
N GLN A 35 0.48 1.76 -6.38
CA GLN A 35 1.37 1.76 -7.54
C GLN A 35 1.73 0.33 -7.96
N LEU A 36 1.59 0.06 -9.26
CA LEU A 36 1.89 -1.22 -9.89
C LEU A 36 2.90 -1.04 -11.03
N ASN A 37 3.91 -1.90 -11.11
CA ASN A 37 4.77 -2.08 -12.27
C ASN A 37 4.12 -3.05 -13.28
N ILE A 38 3.76 -2.56 -14.46
CA ILE A 38 3.04 -3.37 -15.47
C ILE A 38 3.91 -4.42 -16.17
N THR A 39 5.22 -4.39 -15.99
CA THR A 39 6.12 -5.40 -16.59
C THR A 39 6.17 -6.69 -15.77
N VAL A 40 5.69 -6.66 -14.53
CA VAL A 40 5.66 -7.83 -13.64
C VAL A 40 4.43 -8.68 -13.99
N ASN A 41 4.67 -9.93 -14.36
CA ASN A 41 3.60 -10.91 -14.55
C ASN A 41 3.03 -11.32 -13.19
N ARG A 42 1.74 -11.04 -12.97
CA ARG A 42 1.03 -11.29 -11.71
C ARG A 42 0.09 -12.49 -11.82
N ASN A 43 0.58 -13.58 -12.39
CA ASN A 43 -0.10 -14.88 -12.33
C ASN A 43 0.10 -15.52 -10.96
N ASP A 44 -0.25 -14.78 -9.91
CA ASP A 44 -0.14 -15.27 -8.53
C ASP A 44 -1.51 -15.80 -8.11
N ASP A 45 -1.70 -17.12 -8.22
CA ASP A 45 -2.89 -17.83 -7.74
C ASP A 45 -2.90 -17.98 -6.20
N ARG A 46 -2.02 -17.25 -5.52
CA ARG A 46 -1.82 -17.33 -4.09
C ARG A 46 -3.09 -16.95 -3.36
N SER A 47 -3.64 -17.92 -2.66
CA SER A 47 -4.65 -17.75 -1.63
C SER A 47 -4.04 -18.17 -0.30
N LEU A 48 -4.36 -17.42 0.76
CA LEU A 48 -3.94 -17.73 2.11
C LEU A 48 -5.05 -17.35 3.08
N VAL A 49 -5.06 -18.02 4.22
CA VAL A 49 -5.90 -17.68 5.37
C VAL A 49 -5.00 -17.02 6.41
N VAL A 50 -5.37 -15.81 6.82
CA VAL A 50 -4.66 -15.12 7.90
C VAL A 50 -5.05 -15.79 9.23
N PRO A 51 -4.09 -16.25 10.05
CA PRO A 51 -4.40 -16.83 11.34
C PRO A 51 -5.12 -15.84 12.27
N GLU A 52 -5.84 -16.36 13.26
CA GLU A 52 -6.42 -15.55 14.31
C GLU A 52 -5.33 -14.74 15.05
N GLY A 53 -5.64 -13.50 15.44
CA GLY A 53 -4.69 -12.58 16.06
C GLY A 53 -3.55 -12.11 15.15
N HIS A 54 -3.62 -12.38 13.84
CA HIS A 54 -2.63 -11.95 12.86
C HIS A 54 -3.20 -10.99 11.82
N TYR A 55 -2.30 -10.22 11.21
CA TYR A 55 -2.60 -9.23 10.17
C TYR A 55 -1.72 -9.48 8.95
N TYR A 56 -2.30 -9.34 7.77
CA TYR A 56 -1.60 -9.42 6.50
C TYR A 56 -1.40 -8.02 5.94
N MET A 57 -0.14 -7.60 5.81
CA MET A 57 0.24 -6.25 5.42
C MET A 57 0.64 -6.21 3.95
N MET A 58 0.19 -5.18 3.23
CA MET A 58 0.62 -4.88 1.86
C MET A 58 0.97 -3.41 1.73
N GLY A 59 2.10 -3.12 1.10
CA GLY A 59 2.51 -1.74 0.80
C GLY A 59 1.84 -1.19 -0.46
N ASP A 60 1.59 0.12 -0.48
CA ASP A 60 1.01 0.82 -1.62
C ASP A 60 1.92 0.75 -2.86
N ASN A 61 3.25 0.72 -2.66
CA ASN A 61 4.22 0.51 -3.73
C ASN A 61 4.42 -1.00 -3.98
N ARG A 62 3.44 -1.61 -4.65
CA ARG A 62 3.22 -3.07 -4.65
C ARG A 62 4.40 -3.88 -5.12
N ASP A 63 5.18 -3.43 -6.09
CA ASP A 63 6.32 -4.18 -6.64
C ASP A 63 7.67 -3.74 -6.04
N ASN A 64 7.64 -2.86 -5.05
CA ASN A 64 8.83 -2.36 -4.35
C ASN A 64 8.55 -2.26 -2.85
N SER A 65 7.90 -3.30 -2.33
CA SER A 65 7.53 -3.45 -0.93
C SER A 65 7.81 -4.89 -0.52
N ALA A 66 8.77 -5.07 0.39
CA ALA A 66 8.96 -6.33 1.10
C ALA A 66 7.93 -6.38 2.23
N ASP A 67 6.77 -6.97 1.96
CA ASP A 67 5.64 -7.06 2.91
C ASP A 67 5.19 -8.52 3.14
N SER A 68 3.97 -8.74 3.64
CA SER A 68 3.52 -10.08 4.02
C SER A 68 3.52 -11.09 2.87
N ARG A 69 3.61 -10.62 1.61
CA ARG A 69 3.83 -11.48 0.44
C ARG A 69 5.20 -12.18 0.45
N GLU A 70 6.18 -11.62 1.15
CA GLU A 70 7.53 -12.15 1.30
C GLU A 70 7.76 -12.80 2.68
N TRP A 71 7.32 -12.14 3.77
CA TRP A 71 7.64 -12.56 5.13
C TRP A 71 6.45 -13.07 5.97
N GLY A 72 5.26 -13.19 5.38
CA GLY A 72 4.07 -13.77 6.04
C GLY A 72 3.27 -12.79 6.91
N SER A 73 2.32 -13.30 7.69
CA SER A 73 1.44 -12.46 8.55
C SER A 73 2.11 -12.03 9.86
N VAL A 74 1.64 -10.94 10.46
CA VAL A 74 2.17 -10.36 11.71
C VAL A 74 1.18 -10.56 12.86
N HIS A 75 1.65 -11.11 13.98
CA HIS A 75 0.84 -11.19 15.21
C HIS A 75 0.54 -9.79 15.78
N GLU A 76 -0.65 -9.58 16.31
CA GLU A 76 -1.16 -8.30 16.81
C GLU A 76 -0.23 -7.63 17.84
N SER A 77 0.45 -8.43 18.66
CA SER A 77 1.39 -7.94 19.68
C SER A 77 2.62 -7.22 19.12
N ARG A 78 2.87 -7.32 17.81
CA ARG A 78 3.95 -6.59 17.11
C ARG A 78 3.47 -5.29 16.49
N ILE A 79 2.18 -4.98 16.56
CA ILE A 79 1.61 -3.73 16.06
C ILE A 79 1.73 -2.67 17.15
N VAL A 80 2.46 -1.59 16.84
CA VAL A 80 2.68 -0.48 17.79
C VAL A 80 1.56 0.56 17.72
N GLY A 81 1.01 0.80 16.52
CA GLY A 81 -0.07 1.78 16.34
C GLY A 81 -0.38 2.07 14.87
N ARG A 82 -1.25 3.06 14.66
CA ARG A 82 -1.71 3.52 13.34
C ARG A 82 -1.04 4.84 12.98
N ALA A 83 -0.53 4.96 11.76
CA ALA A 83 -0.10 6.25 11.22
C ALA A 83 -1.34 7.14 10.99
N VAL A 84 -1.37 8.33 11.57
CA VAL A 84 -2.55 9.23 11.52
C VAL A 84 -2.32 10.55 10.79
N ALA A 85 -1.06 10.99 10.68
CA ALA A 85 -0.73 12.23 9.99
C ALA A 85 0.73 12.25 9.52
N ILE A 86 0.99 13.05 8.50
CA ILE A 86 2.32 13.57 8.21
C ILE A 86 2.43 14.90 8.98
N TRP A 87 3.46 15.06 9.79
CA TRP A 87 3.71 16.33 10.48
C TRP A 87 4.72 17.21 9.74
N MET A 88 5.73 16.58 9.10
CA MET A 88 6.81 17.27 8.40
C MET A 88 7.45 16.33 7.37
N HIS A 89 7.94 16.89 6.26
CA HIS A 89 8.73 16.17 5.28
C HIS A 89 10.03 16.93 4.98
N LYS A 90 11.16 16.24 4.89
CA LYS A 90 12.45 16.85 4.55
C LYS A 90 13.11 16.08 3.42
N LYS A 91 13.45 16.78 2.34
CA LYS A 91 14.24 16.17 1.25
C LYS A 91 15.66 15.84 1.74
N PRO A 92 16.29 14.77 1.21
CA PRO A 92 17.68 14.44 1.51
C PRO A 92 18.65 15.63 1.28
N GLY A 93 19.81 15.62 1.94
CA GLY A 93 20.81 16.69 1.84
C GLY A 93 20.48 17.95 2.67
N TRP A 94 21.03 19.09 2.26
CA TRP A 94 20.95 20.38 2.98
C TRP A 94 19.64 21.14 2.79
N ASN A 95 18.55 20.45 2.46
CA ASN A 95 17.23 21.06 2.31
C ASN A 95 16.58 21.32 3.67
N LEU A 96 15.92 22.48 3.81
CA LEU A 96 15.06 22.75 4.97
C LEU A 96 13.82 21.84 4.95
N PRO A 97 13.24 21.53 6.12
CA PRO A 97 11.98 20.81 6.18
C PRO A 97 10.82 21.60 5.55
N THR A 98 9.84 20.89 5.01
CA THR A 98 8.61 21.43 4.42
C THR A 98 7.40 20.87 5.14
N PHE A 99 6.37 21.71 5.28
CA PHE A 99 5.08 21.36 5.91
C PHE A 99 3.96 21.26 4.87
N SER A 100 4.28 21.33 3.58
CA SER A 100 3.29 21.28 2.48
C SER A 100 2.50 19.96 2.39
N ARG A 101 2.93 18.93 3.13
CA ARG A 101 2.22 17.64 3.26
C ARG A 101 1.66 17.44 4.66
N ALA A 102 1.76 18.44 5.54
CA ALA A 102 1.28 18.30 6.90
C ALA A 102 -0.24 18.15 6.91
N GLY A 103 -0.74 17.09 7.51
CA GLY A 103 -2.15 16.72 7.44
C GLY A 103 -2.38 15.26 7.79
N GLY A 104 -3.65 14.93 8.04
CA GLY A 104 -4.10 13.57 8.27
C GLY A 104 -4.04 12.70 7.01
N PHE A 105 -4.32 11.41 7.19
CA PHE A 105 -4.71 10.54 6.09
C PHE A 105 -6.23 10.49 6.08
N ASP A 106 -6.84 10.88 4.97
CA ASP A 106 -8.29 10.75 4.74
C ASP A 106 -8.70 9.28 4.60
#